data_AF-A0A498SVI8-F1
#
_entry.id   AF-A0A498SVI8-F1
#
_cell.length_a   1.000
_cell.length_b   1.000
_cell.length_c   1.000
_cell.angle_alpha   90.00
_cell.angle_beta   90.00
_cell.angle_gamma   90.00
#
_symmetry.space_group_name_H-M   'P 1'
#
loop_
_entity.id
_entity.type
_entity.pdbx_description
1 polymer ?
#
loop_
_entity_poly.entity_id
_entity_poly.type
_entity_poly.pdbx_seq_one_letter_code
_entity_poly.pdbx_strand_id
1 'polypeptide(L)'
;EHIDYSGYGVLPMAINASTYILASLHDANEIVFQNINTAFKAHTYKFCDDWMGSEKPEWFHYFLCGWKGILRRLNVPPKGMNVLVHGTIPTGAGLSSSSSVVCAAALVTLALHSGQAFDVINKTEFAELCAEVERYVGMEGGGMDQAIEVLAKEGSAMLINFNPLRFLPVTLPESALFAVIHSGEALNKAANSQYNERVVECRLAAQIIAKVCELKYWKEIRTLGDVAQRLRKTAQEMIAIVEEVLPSRVYTKDNALSLLVKTFKLAQRAKHVYMEANRVRLFHEACKSGNVKEMGKLMNDSHTSCKELFECSCDKLDKVVENCLRNGALGARLTGAGWGGCAVALFDTKQRDLEVLFWSRPAGGIQLIKC
;
A
#
# COMPACT_ATOMS: atom_id res chain seq x y z
N GLU A 1 -4.15 -8.28 0.60
CA GLU A 1 -2.96 -7.57 1.12
C GLU A 1 -1.70 -8.23 0.63
N HIS A 2 -0.61 -7.47 0.52
CA HIS A 2 0.69 -7.98 0.06
C HIS A 2 0.70 -8.64 -1.33
N ILE A 3 -0.17 -8.17 -2.23
CA ILE A 3 -0.29 -8.72 -3.59
C ILE A 3 -0.07 -7.67 -4.70
N ASP A 4 -0.06 -6.39 -4.35
CA ASP A 4 0.12 -5.27 -5.29
C ASP A 4 1.53 -5.28 -5.90
N TYR A 5 2.58 -5.38 -5.07
CA TYR A 5 3.95 -5.60 -5.56
C TYR A 5 4.18 -6.98 -6.18
N SER A 6 3.23 -7.91 -6.02
CA SER A 6 3.20 -9.20 -6.72
C SER A 6 2.41 -9.15 -8.03
N GLY A 7 1.99 -7.96 -8.48
CA GLY A 7 1.36 -7.74 -9.78
C GLY A 7 -0.12 -8.09 -9.86
N TYR A 8 -0.80 -8.26 -8.73
CA TYR A 8 -2.23 -8.55 -8.67
C TYR A 8 -3.05 -7.34 -8.27
N GLY A 9 -4.31 -7.32 -8.72
CA GLY A 9 -5.25 -6.27 -8.36
C GLY A 9 -5.68 -6.31 -6.90
N VAL A 10 -6.01 -5.13 -6.37
CA VAL A 10 -6.39 -4.87 -4.98
C VAL A 10 -7.69 -4.05 -4.94
N LEU A 11 -8.37 -4.04 -3.79
CA LEU A 11 -9.67 -3.35 -3.65
C LEU A 11 -9.69 -2.40 -2.43
N PRO A 12 -8.94 -1.28 -2.47
CA PRO A 12 -8.97 -0.27 -1.42
C PRO A 12 -10.10 0.75 -1.60
N MET A 13 -10.31 1.60 -0.59
CA MET A 13 -11.04 2.86 -0.69
C MET A 13 -10.26 3.96 0.03
N ALA A 14 -10.33 5.20 -0.45
CA ALA A 14 -9.82 6.33 0.31
C ALA A 14 -10.69 6.60 1.54
N ILE A 15 -10.10 7.21 2.57
CA ILE A 15 -10.76 7.57 3.83
C ILE A 15 -10.79 9.10 3.99
N ASN A 16 -11.60 9.61 4.91
CA ASN A 16 -11.70 11.05 5.17
C ASN A 16 -10.50 11.62 5.95
N ALA A 17 -9.70 10.78 6.60
CA ALA A 17 -8.46 11.24 7.19
C ALA A 17 -7.47 11.58 6.06
N SER A 18 -6.75 12.70 6.17
CA SER A 18 -5.98 13.25 5.05
C SER A 18 -4.68 13.91 5.51
N THR A 19 -3.79 14.15 4.55
CA THR A 19 -2.63 15.03 4.70
C THR A 19 -2.90 16.34 3.98
N TYR A 20 -2.70 17.45 4.68
CA TYR A 20 -2.78 18.81 4.16
C TYR A 20 -1.36 19.37 4.09
N ILE A 21 -1.01 19.92 2.94
CA ILE A 21 0.26 20.62 2.73
C ILE A 21 -0.04 22.01 2.19
N LEU A 22 0.37 23.02 2.94
CA LEU A 22 0.43 24.40 2.48
C LEU A 22 1.88 24.70 2.10
N ALA A 23 2.11 25.23 0.90
CA ALA A 23 3.44 25.59 0.47
C ALA A 23 3.49 26.89 -0.34
N SER A 24 4.60 27.61 -0.23
CA SER A 24 4.89 28.83 -0.99
C SER A 24 6.33 28.82 -1.48
N LEU A 25 6.61 29.51 -2.58
CA LEU A 25 7.98 29.70 -3.07
C LEU A 25 8.70 30.83 -2.32
N HIS A 26 10.02 30.77 -2.26
CA HIS A 26 10.91 31.86 -1.88
C HIS A 26 12.27 31.76 -2.61
N ASP A 27 13.12 32.79 -2.50
CA ASP A 27 14.33 32.95 -3.32
C ASP A 27 15.59 32.23 -2.78
N ALA A 28 15.51 31.59 -1.62
CA ALA A 28 16.65 30.89 -1.01
C ALA A 28 16.78 29.44 -1.53
N ASN A 29 17.99 28.89 -1.51
CA ASN A 29 18.28 27.54 -2.03
C ASN A 29 18.02 26.44 -0.98
N GLU A 30 16.82 26.42 -0.41
CA GLU A 30 16.42 25.51 0.66
C GLU A 30 14.91 25.25 0.68
N ILE A 31 14.51 24.21 1.41
CA ILE A 31 13.12 23.95 1.80
C ILE A 31 13.03 24.04 3.31
N VAL A 32 12.14 24.89 3.81
CA VAL A 32 11.85 25.05 5.22
C VAL A 32 10.58 24.29 5.56
N PHE A 33 10.72 23.25 6.40
CA PHE A 33 9.64 22.37 6.82
C PHE A 33 9.15 22.71 8.22
N GLN A 34 7.83 22.87 8.34
CA GLN A 34 7.11 22.92 9.61
C GLN A 34 5.98 21.89 9.61
N ASN A 35 5.58 21.46 10.80
CA ASN A 35 4.44 20.58 11.00
C ASN A 35 3.57 21.12 12.13
N ILE A 36 2.25 21.08 11.96
CA ILE A 36 1.32 21.48 13.04
C ILE A 36 1.48 20.55 14.26
N ASN A 37 1.78 19.27 14.05
CA ASN A 37 2.08 18.35 15.13
C ASN A 37 3.55 18.50 15.56
N THR A 38 3.75 19.00 16.78
CA THR A 38 5.07 19.30 17.35
C THR A 38 5.95 18.07 17.58
N ALA A 39 5.40 16.86 17.49
CA ALA A 39 6.20 15.63 17.52
C ALA A 39 7.10 15.51 16.28
N PHE A 40 6.71 16.12 15.15
CA PHE A 40 7.52 16.21 13.94
C PHE A 40 8.31 17.53 13.95
N LYS A 41 9.58 17.44 14.33
CA LYS A 41 10.45 18.61 14.45
C LYS A 41 10.60 19.33 13.10
N ALA A 42 10.63 20.66 13.17
CA ALA A 42 10.95 21.50 12.02
C ALA A 42 12.34 21.14 11.47
N HIS A 43 12.51 21.32 10.16
CA HIS A 43 13.74 20.96 9.46
C HIS A 43 13.99 21.92 8.30
N THR A 44 15.24 22.21 7.99
CA THR A 44 15.62 22.97 6.78
C THR A 44 16.53 22.09 5.94
N TYR A 45 16.06 21.74 4.74
CA TYR A 45 16.82 20.97 3.77
C TYR A 45 17.49 21.91 2.78
N LYS A 46 18.82 21.82 2.60
CA LYS A 46 19.54 22.66 1.64
C LYS A 46 19.76 21.90 0.34
N PHE A 47 19.65 22.57 -0.80
CA PHE A 47 19.80 21.87 -2.10
C PHE A 47 21.19 21.28 -2.33
N CYS A 48 22.22 21.81 -1.66
CA CYS A 48 23.58 21.28 -1.72
C CYS A 48 23.74 19.91 -1.04
N ASP A 49 22.74 19.46 -0.26
CA ASP A 49 22.80 18.19 0.46
C ASP A 49 22.61 16.99 -0.48
N ASP A 50 22.16 17.21 -1.73
CA ASP A 50 21.99 16.22 -2.80
C ASP A 50 21.42 14.87 -2.34
N TRP A 51 20.29 14.93 -1.63
CA TRP A 51 19.68 13.75 -1.02
C TRP A 51 19.27 12.69 -2.07
N MET A 52 19.83 11.49 -1.94
CA MET A 52 19.61 10.37 -2.88
C MET A 52 18.62 9.32 -2.38
N GLY A 53 18.10 9.47 -1.17
CA GLY A 53 17.26 8.48 -0.50
C GLY A 53 17.72 8.22 0.94
N SER A 54 16.93 7.48 1.71
CA SER A 54 17.30 7.10 3.08
C SER A 54 16.64 5.78 3.49
N GLU A 55 17.44 4.85 4.04
CA GLU A 55 16.94 3.62 4.69
C GLU A 55 16.39 3.88 6.11
N LYS A 56 16.61 5.08 6.66
CA LYS A 56 16.07 5.52 7.96
C LYS A 56 15.36 6.86 7.75
N PRO A 57 14.19 6.85 7.11
CA PRO A 57 13.53 8.09 6.72
C PRO A 57 12.99 8.85 7.93
N GLU A 58 13.35 10.13 8.03
CA GLU A 58 12.60 11.13 8.78
C GLU A 58 11.36 11.59 8.01
N TRP A 59 10.43 12.26 8.69
CA TRP A 59 9.11 12.60 8.14
C TRP A 59 9.18 13.47 6.87
N PHE A 60 10.15 14.38 6.77
CA PHE A 60 10.30 15.26 5.60
C PHE A 60 10.89 14.55 4.39
N HIS A 61 11.55 13.38 4.55
CA HIS A 61 12.05 12.62 3.40
C HIS A 61 10.92 12.12 2.49
N TYR A 62 9.73 11.85 3.04
CA TYR A 62 8.54 11.52 2.25
C TYR A 62 8.10 12.70 1.37
N PHE A 63 8.27 13.94 1.84
CA PHE A 63 8.07 15.12 0.98
C PHE A 63 9.11 15.17 -0.13
N LEU A 64 10.39 14.97 0.22
CA LEU A 64 11.49 15.00 -0.74
C LEU A 64 11.33 13.95 -1.86
N CYS A 65 10.73 12.79 -1.58
CA CYS A 65 10.36 11.81 -2.62
C CYS A 65 9.51 12.43 -3.73
N GLY A 66 8.34 12.99 -3.36
CA GLY A 66 7.41 13.59 -4.31
C GLY A 66 8.02 14.81 -5.01
N TRP A 67 8.69 15.66 -4.25
CA TRP A 67 9.38 16.85 -4.77
C TRP A 67 10.46 16.50 -5.81
N LYS A 68 11.40 15.62 -5.46
CA LYS A 68 12.49 15.19 -6.35
C LYS A 68 11.95 14.50 -7.60
N GLY A 69 10.94 13.65 -7.43
CA GLY A 69 10.24 12.98 -8.52
C GLY A 69 9.71 13.94 -9.58
N ILE A 70 9.00 14.98 -9.13
CA ILE A 70 8.39 15.96 -10.02
C ILE A 70 9.43 16.87 -10.68
N LEU A 71 10.45 17.34 -9.96
CA LEU A 71 11.53 18.12 -10.57
C LEU A 71 12.22 17.35 -11.70
N ARG A 72 12.49 16.05 -11.48
CA ARG A 72 13.07 15.18 -12.50
C ARG A 72 12.15 14.99 -13.70
N ARG A 73 10.84 14.84 -13.47
CA ARG A 73 9.81 14.68 -14.53
C ARG A 73 9.60 15.95 -15.36
N LEU A 74 9.70 17.12 -14.73
CA LEU A 74 9.59 18.42 -15.40
C LEU A 74 10.92 18.88 -16.01
N ASN A 75 12.04 18.31 -15.59
CA ASN A 75 13.39 18.71 -15.97
C ASN A 75 13.67 20.19 -15.68
N VAL A 76 13.36 20.63 -14.45
CA VAL A 76 13.53 22.02 -13.99
C VAL A 76 14.40 22.08 -12.73
N PRO A 77 15.14 23.18 -12.50
CA PRO A 77 15.87 23.35 -11.25
C PRO A 77 14.91 23.55 -10.06
N PRO A 78 15.35 23.17 -8.84
CA PRO A 78 14.58 23.41 -7.64
C PRO A 78 14.45 24.90 -7.34
N LYS A 79 13.30 25.30 -6.77
CA LYS A 79 13.07 26.63 -6.19
C LYS A 79 12.89 26.51 -4.69
N GLY A 80 13.28 27.55 -3.94
CA GLY A 80 13.09 27.59 -2.49
C GLY A 80 11.62 27.46 -2.10
N MET A 81 11.33 26.74 -1.01
CA MET A 81 9.96 26.48 -0.56
C MET A 81 9.79 26.57 0.96
N ASN A 82 8.73 27.25 1.40
CA ASN A 82 8.17 27.07 2.74
C ASN A 82 7.10 25.99 2.68
N VAL A 83 7.11 25.05 3.61
CA VAL A 83 6.18 23.92 3.65
C VAL A 83 5.64 23.76 5.07
N LEU A 84 4.31 23.85 5.22
CA LEU A 84 3.60 23.50 6.44
C LEU A 84 2.75 22.25 6.21
N VAL A 85 2.97 21.22 7.02
CA VAL A 85 2.26 19.94 6.93
C VAL A 85 1.32 19.75 8.13
N HIS A 86 0.12 19.23 7.86
CA HIS A 86 -0.81 18.75 8.87
C HIS A 86 -1.40 17.42 8.41
N GLY A 87 -1.46 16.42 9.28
CA GLY A 87 -2.04 15.13 8.97
C GLY A 87 -3.06 14.71 10.01
N THR A 88 -4.20 14.21 9.57
CA THR A 88 -5.21 13.57 10.43
C THR A 88 -5.20 12.04 10.33
N ILE A 89 -4.41 11.49 9.39
CA ILE A 89 -4.19 10.04 9.27
C ILE A 89 -3.33 9.57 10.45
N PRO A 90 -3.80 8.59 11.25
CA PRO A 90 -3.00 8.04 12.34
C PRO A 90 -1.65 7.50 11.85
N THR A 91 -0.56 7.99 12.44
CA THR A 91 0.80 7.62 12.02
C THR A 91 1.11 6.18 12.43
N GLY A 92 1.77 5.43 11.53
CA GLY A 92 2.16 4.04 11.79
C GLY A 92 0.98 3.06 11.90
N ALA A 93 -0.20 3.48 11.42
CA ALA A 93 -1.44 2.72 11.56
C ALA A 93 -1.73 1.77 10.38
N GLY A 94 -0.86 1.70 9.38
CA GLY A 94 -1.13 0.94 8.16
C GLY A 94 -2.17 1.59 7.22
N LEU A 95 -2.51 2.88 7.46
CA LEU A 95 -3.46 3.68 6.67
C LEU A 95 -2.74 4.63 5.68
N SER A 96 -1.53 4.27 5.27
CA SER A 96 -0.82 4.90 4.15
C SER A 96 -0.51 6.41 4.30
N SER A 97 -0.30 6.87 5.53
CA SER A 97 0.11 8.27 5.81
C SER A 97 1.38 8.70 5.09
N SER A 98 2.33 7.78 4.85
CA SER A 98 3.55 8.07 4.07
C SER A 98 3.24 8.42 2.63
N SER A 99 2.47 7.57 1.95
CA SER A 99 2.06 7.76 0.56
C SER A 99 1.19 9.00 0.38
N SER A 100 0.35 9.32 1.38
CA SER A 100 -0.42 10.57 1.41
C SER A 100 0.50 11.80 1.39
N VAL A 101 1.57 11.82 2.20
CA VAL A 101 2.59 12.89 2.17
C VAL A 101 3.32 12.94 0.83
N VAL A 102 3.75 11.80 0.28
CA VAL A 102 4.45 11.73 -1.02
C VAL A 102 3.57 12.30 -2.14
N CYS A 103 2.31 11.88 -2.22
CA CYS A 103 1.38 12.33 -3.26
C CYS A 103 1.06 13.82 -3.12
N ALA A 104 0.83 14.30 -1.90
CA ALA A 104 0.59 15.73 -1.63
C ALA A 104 1.83 16.59 -1.97
N ALA A 105 3.02 16.12 -1.61
CA ALA A 105 4.28 16.79 -1.93
C ALA A 105 4.53 16.87 -3.44
N ALA A 106 4.27 15.78 -4.16
CA ALA A 106 4.35 15.76 -5.62
C ALA A 106 3.34 16.75 -6.24
N LEU A 107 2.09 16.76 -5.79
CA LEU A 107 1.06 17.61 -6.37
C LEU A 107 1.35 19.10 -6.15
N VAL A 108 1.76 19.47 -4.94
CA VAL A 108 2.10 20.87 -4.64
C VAL A 108 3.38 21.31 -5.35
N THR A 109 4.37 20.43 -5.50
CA THR A 109 5.58 20.72 -6.28
C THR A 109 5.26 20.94 -7.75
N LEU A 110 4.39 20.10 -8.32
CA LEU A 110 3.92 20.21 -9.70
C LEU A 110 3.22 21.55 -9.92
N ALA A 111 2.29 21.89 -9.01
CA ALA A 111 1.55 23.15 -9.04
C ALA A 111 2.47 24.38 -8.99
N LEU A 112 3.43 24.40 -8.06
CA LEU A 112 4.31 25.56 -7.86
C LEU A 112 5.36 25.71 -8.98
N HIS A 113 5.81 24.62 -9.59
CA HIS A 113 6.84 24.69 -10.65
C HIS A 113 6.25 24.86 -12.05
N SER A 114 5.04 24.36 -12.32
CA SER A 114 4.41 24.44 -13.64
C SER A 114 3.25 25.45 -13.73
N GLY A 115 2.70 25.90 -12.60
CA GLY A 115 1.47 26.70 -12.54
C GLY A 115 0.18 25.89 -12.81
N GLN A 116 0.33 24.61 -13.16
CA GLN A 116 -0.73 23.66 -13.53
C GLN A 116 -0.65 22.39 -12.67
N ALA A 117 -1.64 21.52 -12.78
CA ALA A 117 -1.71 20.26 -12.01
C ALA A 117 -1.84 19.06 -12.96
N PHE A 118 -2.98 18.38 -12.93
CA PHE A 118 -3.21 17.17 -13.71
C PHE A 118 -3.26 17.38 -15.24
N ASP A 119 -3.24 18.63 -15.70
CA ASP A 119 -3.10 18.98 -17.12
C ASP A 119 -1.68 18.67 -17.65
N VAL A 120 -0.67 18.69 -16.77
CA VAL A 120 0.74 18.41 -17.14
C VAL A 120 1.05 16.93 -17.03
N ILE A 121 0.54 16.28 -15.97
CA ILE A 121 0.71 14.85 -15.71
C ILE A 121 -0.66 14.32 -15.32
N ASN A 122 -1.24 13.46 -16.15
CA ASN A 122 -2.55 12.88 -15.84
C ASN A 122 -2.49 12.04 -14.54
N LYS A 123 -3.65 11.84 -13.90
CA LYS A 123 -3.72 11.16 -12.60
C LYS A 123 -3.11 9.75 -12.58
N THR A 124 -3.19 9.00 -13.68
CA THR A 124 -2.64 7.65 -13.78
C THR A 124 -1.11 7.70 -13.74
N GLU A 125 -0.50 8.49 -14.64
CA GLU A 125 0.96 8.69 -14.66
C GLU A 125 1.47 9.29 -13.34
N PHE A 126 0.70 10.20 -12.76
CA PHE A 126 1.05 10.83 -11.48
C PHE A 126 1.09 9.81 -10.33
N ALA A 127 0.12 8.90 -10.26
CA ALA A 127 0.09 7.83 -9.26
C ALA A 127 1.26 6.85 -9.44
N GLU A 128 1.58 6.47 -10.68
CA GLU A 128 2.72 5.60 -10.99
C GLU A 128 4.05 6.26 -10.61
N LEU A 129 4.21 7.56 -10.90
CA LEU A 129 5.37 8.35 -10.49
C LEU A 129 5.50 8.37 -8.97
N CYS A 130 4.41 8.64 -8.24
CA CYS A 130 4.43 8.66 -6.77
C CYS A 130 4.85 7.31 -6.18
N ALA A 131 4.35 6.21 -6.75
CA ALA A 131 4.74 4.85 -6.33
C ALA A 131 6.22 4.55 -6.61
N GLU A 132 6.77 5.02 -7.73
CA GLU A 132 8.20 4.88 -8.03
C GLU A 132 9.06 5.64 -7.02
N VAL A 133 8.74 6.90 -6.75
CA VAL A 133 9.61 7.80 -5.99
C VAL A 133 9.51 7.62 -4.48
N GLU A 134 8.42 7.05 -3.96
CA GLU A 134 8.34 6.65 -2.55
C GLU A 134 9.41 5.60 -2.21
N ARG A 135 9.89 4.81 -3.18
CA ARG A 135 10.98 3.84 -2.95
C ARG A 135 12.30 4.49 -2.53
N TYR A 136 12.48 5.80 -2.73
CA TYR A 136 13.65 6.52 -2.20
C TYR A 136 13.77 6.45 -0.67
N VAL A 137 12.69 6.11 0.06
CA VAL A 137 12.77 5.83 1.50
C VAL A 137 13.15 4.38 1.86
N GLY A 138 13.69 3.62 0.90
CA GLY A 138 14.18 2.25 1.10
C GLY A 138 13.09 1.16 1.14
N MET A 139 11.85 1.51 0.79
CA MET A 139 10.70 0.62 0.78
C MET A 139 10.40 0.09 -0.62
N GLU A 140 10.37 -1.23 -0.80
CA GLU A 140 10.07 -1.87 -2.09
C GLU A 140 8.56 -2.12 -2.28
N GLY A 141 7.76 -1.09 -2.00
CA GLY A 141 6.30 -1.13 -2.08
C GLY A 141 5.74 -1.30 -3.50
N GLY A 142 4.48 -1.72 -3.56
CA GLY A 142 3.67 -1.66 -4.78
C GLY A 142 3.11 -0.26 -5.02
N GLY A 143 2.02 -0.18 -5.78
CA GLY A 143 1.40 1.09 -6.17
C GLY A 143 0.00 1.33 -5.61
N MET A 144 -0.48 0.48 -4.69
CA MET A 144 -1.86 0.55 -4.18
C MET A 144 -2.14 1.89 -3.50
N ASP A 145 -1.29 2.26 -2.55
CA ASP A 145 -1.48 3.39 -1.66
C ASP A 145 -1.56 4.70 -2.45
N GLN A 146 -0.61 4.91 -3.36
CA GLN A 146 -0.53 6.11 -4.20
C GLN A 146 -1.66 6.14 -5.23
N ALA A 147 -2.01 4.98 -5.81
CA ALA A 147 -3.12 4.89 -6.75
C ALA A 147 -4.46 5.26 -6.09
N ILE A 148 -4.76 4.74 -4.89
CA ILE A 148 -6.02 5.07 -4.24
C ILE A 148 -6.06 6.53 -3.76
N GLU A 149 -4.95 7.07 -3.24
CA GLU A 149 -4.85 8.48 -2.85
C GLU A 149 -5.16 9.42 -4.02
N VAL A 150 -4.72 9.08 -5.24
CA VAL A 150 -4.87 9.96 -6.42
C VAL A 150 -6.19 9.73 -7.17
N LEU A 151 -6.57 8.46 -7.33
CA LEU A 151 -7.64 8.02 -8.24
C LEU A 151 -8.97 7.78 -7.54
N ALA A 152 -9.04 7.80 -6.20
CA ALA A 152 -10.28 7.57 -5.49
C ALA A 152 -11.42 8.49 -5.93
N LYS A 153 -12.62 7.92 -5.94
CA LYS A 153 -13.87 8.60 -6.24
C LYS A 153 -14.78 8.49 -5.02
N GLU A 154 -15.26 9.63 -4.54
CA GLU A 154 -16.18 9.68 -3.42
C GLU A 154 -17.39 8.76 -3.64
N GLY A 155 -17.75 8.01 -2.60
CA GLY A 155 -18.83 7.03 -2.64
C GLY A 155 -18.49 5.69 -3.31
N SER A 156 -17.27 5.48 -3.81
CA SER A 156 -16.84 4.19 -4.40
C SER A 156 -15.52 3.69 -3.82
N ALA A 157 -15.47 2.39 -3.52
CA ALA A 157 -14.17 1.70 -3.45
C ALA A 157 -13.59 1.57 -4.87
N MET A 158 -12.35 1.14 -5.01
CA MET A 158 -11.70 1.01 -6.31
C MET A 158 -11.05 -0.36 -6.46
N LEU A 159 -11.39 -1.09 -7.51
CA LEU A 159 -10.59 -2.23 -7.96
C LEU A 159 -9.43 -1.70 -8.80
N ILE A 160 -8.21 -1.79 -8.26
CA ILE A 160 -6.99 -1.27 -8.87
C ILE A 160 -6.15 -2.46 -9.36
N ASN A 161 -5.79 -2.48 -10.63
CA ASN A 161 -4.89 -3.45 -11.25
C ASN A 161 -3.62 -2.76 -11.69
N PHE A 162 -2.51 -3.50 -11.74
CA PHE A 162 -1.19 -2.98 -12.08
C PHE A 162 -0.67 -3.60 -13.39
N ASN A 163 0.28 -2.93 -14.04
CA ASN A 163 0.98 -3.38 -15.25
C ASN A 163 0.05 -3.73 -16.44
N PRO A 164 -0.69 -2.75 -17.02
CA PRO A 164 -0.69 -1.31 -16.71
C PRO A 164 -1.66 -0.93 -15.57
N LEU A 165 -1.48 0.25 -14.98
CA LEU A 165 -2.39 0.79 -13.96
C LEU A 165 -3.81 0.96 -14.54
N ARG A 166 -4.78 0.25 -13.97
CA ARG A 166 -6.21 0.34 -14.32
C ARG A 166 -7.04 0.40 -13.06
N PHE A 167 -8.09 1.20 -13.07
CA PHE A 167 -8.95 1.40 -11.90
C PHE A 167 -10.42 1.32 -12.32
N LEU A 168 -11.22 0.63 -11.50
CA LEU A 168 -12.65 0.48 -11.70
C LEU A 168 -13.37 0.86 -10.39
N PRO A 169 -14.28 1.85 -10.40
CA PRO A 169 -15.14 2.10 -9.25
C PRO A 169 -15.98 0.88 -8.89
N VAL A 170 -16.00 0.55 -7.61
CA VAL A 170 -16.79 -0.53 -7.02
C VAL A 170 -17.76 0.08 -6.01
N THR A 171 -19.06 -0.01 -6.33
CA THR A 171 -20.12 0.34 -5.38
C THR A 171 -20.18 -0.71 -4.28
N LEU A 172 -20.04 -0.28 -3.03
CA LEU A 172 -20.23 -1.14 -1.88
C LEU A 172 -21.74 -1.22 -1.56
N PRO A 173 -22.25 -2.36 -1.07
CA PRO A 173 -23.65 -2.47 -0.65
C PRO A 173 -23.98 -1.41 0.41
N GLU A 174 -25.17 -0.81 0.37
CA GLU A 174 -25.57 0.22 1.34
C GLU A 174 -25.54 -0.28 2.79
N SER A 175 -25.78 -1.58 2.96
CA SER A 175 -25.73 -2.30 4.23
C SER A 175 -24.30 -2.54 4.74
N ALA A 176 -23.26 -2.21 3.99
CA ALA A 176 -21.86 -2.38 4.39
C ALA A 176 -21.31 -1.13 5.08
N LEU A 177 -20.94 -1.25 6.36
CA LEU A 177 -20.31 -0.18 7.13
C LEU A 177 -18.95 -0.65 7.65
N PHE A 178 -17.91 0.14 7.43
CA PHE A 178 -16.54 -0.22 7.81
C PHE A 178 -16.08 0.56 9.04
N ALA A 179 -15.62 -0.14 10.06
CA ALA A 179 -14.92 0.41 11.20
C ALA A 179 -13.41 0.23 11.03
N VAL A 180 -12.63 1.24 11.42
CA VAL A 180 -11.17 1.17 11.48
C VAL A 180 -10.74 1.25 12.94
N ILE A 181 -9.95 0.26 13.38
CA ILE A 181 -9.53 0.11 14.78
C ILE A 181 -8.02 -0.03 14.83
N HIS A 182 -7.35 0.74 15.70
CA HIS A 182 -5.91 0.61 15.91
C HIS A 182 -5.60 -0.50 16.93
N SER A 183 -4.60 -1.33 16.64
CA SER A 183 -4.15 -2.40 17.54
C SER A 183 -3.45 -1.91 18.83
N GLY A 184 -3.15 -0.62 18.92
CA GLY A 184 -2.27 -0.06 19.97
C GLY A 184 -0.79 -0.42 19.76
N GLU A 185 -0.42 -0.88 18.57
CA GLU A 185 0.96 -1.14 18.17
C GLU A 185 1.23 -0.41 16.86
N ALA A 186 2.08 0.61 16.89
CA ALA A 186 2.44 1.35 15.68
C ALA A 186 3.52 0.58 14.91
N LEU A 187 3.39 0.54 13.59
CA LEU A 187 4.43 0.03 12.70
C LEU A 187 5.04 1.16 11.89
N ASN A 188 6.36 1.32 11.96
CA ASN A 188 7.10 2.06 10.94
C ASN A 188 7.62 1.07 9.89
N LYS A 189 6.94 0.99 8.74
CA LYS A 189 7.27 0.06 7.65
C LYS A 189 8.73 0.23 7.17
N ALA A 190 9.22 1.47 7.06
CA ALA A 190 10.54 1.76 6.53
C ALA A 190 11.67 1.50 7.53
N ALA A 191 11.35 1.36 8.82
CA ALA A 191 12.35 1.10 9.86
C ALA A 191 12.61 -0.40 10.09
N ASN A 192 11.90 -1.30 9.40
CA ASN A 192 11.95 -2.73 9.67
C ASN A 192 12.07 -3.56 8.38
N SER A 193 12.90 -4.62 8.38
CA SER A 193 13.21 -5.42 7.20
C SER A 193 12.07 -6.34 6.76
N GLN A 194 11.13 -6.65 7.65
CA GLN A 194 10.08 -7.66 7.43
C GLN A 194 9.28 -7.44 6.14
N TYR A 195 8.96 -6.19 5.79
CA TYR A 195 8.23 -5.88 4.55
C TYR A 195 9.05 -6.27 3.31
N ASN A 196 10.29 -5.78 3.23
CA ASN A 196 11.18 -6.05 2.10
C ASN A 196 11.57 -7.54 2.03
N GLU A 197 11.69 -8.24 3.16
CA GLU A 197 11.88 -9.70 3.19
C GLU A 197 10.74 -10.43 2.47
N ARG A 198 9.47 -10.02 2.70
CA ARG A 198 8.32 -10.59 2.00
C ARG A 198 8.35 -10.32 0.50
N VAL A 199 8.76 -9.12 0.10
CA VAL A 199 8.94 -8.78 -1.32
C VAL A 199 9.98 -9.70 -1.98
N VAL A 200 11.11 -9.92 -1.30
CA VAL A 200 12.17 -10.85 -1.76
C VAL A 200 11.65 -12.28 -1.85
N GLU A 201 10.95 -12.78 -0.82
CA GLU A 201 10.35 -14.12 -0.84
C GLU A 201 9.40 -14.32 -2.02
N CYS A 202 8.51 -13.36 -2.30
CA CYS A 202 7.60 -13.41 -3.44
C CYS A 202 8.35 -13.39 -4.79
N ARG A 203 9.39 -12.55 -4.91
CA ARG A 203 10.20 -12.43 -6.13
C ARG A 203 10.99 -13.70 -6.41
N LEU A 204 11.60 -14.30 -5.38
CA LEU A 204 12.31 -15.57 -5.49
C LEU A 204 11.35 -16.70 -5.87
N ALA A 205 10.19 -16.77 -5.23
CA ALA A 205 9.15 -17.76 -5.57
C ALA A 205 8.73 -17.64 -7.04
N ALA A 206 8.50 -16.42 -7.53
CA ALA A 206 8.15 -16.17 -8.93
C ALA A 206 9.24 -16.67 -9.90
N GLN A 207 10.51 -16.35 -9.64
CA GLN A 207 11.61 -16.77 -10.50
C GLN A 207 11.84 -18.28 -10.50
N ILE A 208 11.71 -18.94 -9.34
CA ILE A 208 11.85 -20.39 -9.25
C ILE A 208 10.72 -21.09 -10.00
N ILE A 209 9.46 -20.70 -9.77
CA ILE A 209 8.31 -21.27 -10.48
C ILE A 209 8.47 -21.07 -11.99
N ALA A 210 8.82 -19.86 -12.42
CA ALA A 210 9.07 -19.59 -13.83
C ALA A 210 10.17 -20.47 -14.44
N LYS A 211 11.27 -20.68 -13.71
CA LYS A 211 12.38 -21.53 -14.16
C LYS A 211 11.97 -22.99 -14.29
N VAL A 212 11.27 -23.53 -13.28
CA VAL A 212 10.86 -24.94 -13.25
C VAL A 212 9.77 -25.21 -14.29
N CYS A 213 8.86 -24.27 -14.52
CA CYS A 213 7.87 -24.35 -15.59
C CYS A 213 8.42 -23.94 -16.98
N GLU A 214 9.74 -23.82 -17.13
CA GLU A 214 10.44 -23.54 -18.39
C GLU A 214 9.97 -22.29 -19.15
N LEU A 215 9.54 -21.25 -18.43
CA LEU A 215 9.17 -19.97 -19.05
C LEU A 215 10.39 -19.30 -19.69
N LYS A 216 10.22 -18.83 -20.93
CA LYS A 216 11.21 -17.98 -21.60
C LYS A 216 11.45 -16.71 -20.78
N TYR A 217 12.71 -16.28 -20.73
CA TYR A 217 13.15 -15.08 -20.02
C TYR A 217 12.79 -15.08 -18.51
N TRP A 218 12.78 -16.26 -17.87
CA TRP A 218 12.41 -16.38 -16.44
C TRP A 218 13.22 -15.47 -15.49
N LYS A 219 14.45 -15.10 -15.86
CA LYS A 219 15.31 -14.16 -15.09
C LYS A 219 14.75 -12.75 -15.03
N GLU A 220 13.97 -12.35 -16.04
CA GLU A 220 13.33 -11.04 -16.14
C GLU A 220 12.00 -10.99 -15.39
N ILE A 221 11.39 -12.14 -15.11
CA ILE A 221 10.14 -12.23 -14.35
C ILE A 221 10.39 -11.80 -12.90
N ARG A 222 9.59 -10.85 -12.43
CA ARG A 222 9.74 -10.25 -11.09
C ARG A 222 8.58 -10.51 -10.14
N THR A 223 7.42 -10.91 -10.66
CA THR A 223 6.18 -11.00 -9.87
C THR A 223 5.46 -12.33 -10.08
N LEU A 224 4.74 -12.77 -9.05
CA LEU A 224 3.90 -13.98 -9.12
C LEU A 224 2.74 -13.81 -10.12
N GLY A 225 2.22 -12.58 -10.28
CA GLY A 225 1.23 -12.25 -11.30
C GLY A 225 1.73 -12.49 -12.72
N ASP A 226 2.96 -12.08 -13.05
CA ASP A 226 3.55 -12.29 -14.38
C ASP A 226 3.73 -13.79 -14.68
N VAL A 227 4.12 -14.61 -13.68
CA VAL A 227 4.18 -16.08 -13.82
C VAL A 227 2.82 -16.66 -14.20
N ALA A 228 1.76 -16.33 -13.44
CA ALA A 228 0.43 -16.85 -13.70
C ALA A 228 -0.11 -16.41 -15.07
N GLN A 229 0.15 -15.15 -15.44
CA GLN A 229 -0.25 -14.60 -16.74
C GLN A 229 0.44 -15.33 -17.89
N ARG A 230 1.76 -15.56 -17.81
CA ARG A 230 2.52 -16.25 -18.86
C ARG A 230 2.14 -17.72 -18.98
N LEU A 231 1.88 -18.39 -17.86
CA LEU A 231 1.38 -19.77 -17.85
C LEU A 231 -0.10 -19.88 -18.24
N ARG A 232 -0.83 -18.75 -18.23
CA ARG A 232 -2.29 -18.67 -18.48
C ARG A 232 -3.07 -19.55 -17.51
N LYS A 233 -2.71 -19.48 -16.23
CA LYS A 233 -3.28 -20.31 -15.17
C LYS A 233 -4.10 -19.47 -14.19
N THR A 234 -5.18 -20.06 -13.71
CA THR A 234 -6.00 -19.51 -12.63
C THR A 234 -5.26 -19.55 -11.30
N ALA A 235 -5.74 -18.81 -10.31
CA ALA A 235 -5.18 -18.85 -8.95
C ALA A 235 -5.20 -20.27 -8.36
N GLN A 236 -6.27 -21.04 -8.57
CA GLN A 236 -6.38 -22.42 -8.12
C GLN A 236 -5.32 -23.33 -8.76
N GLU A 237 -5.14 -23.23 -10.08
CA GLU A 237 -4.09 -24.00 -10.78
C GLU A 237 -2.69 -23.57 -10.33
N MET A 238 -2.47 -22.28 -10.09
CA MET A 238 -1.19 -21.79 -9.58
C MET A 238 -0.89 -22.27 -8.17
N ILE A 239 -1.90 -22.47 -7.31
CA ILE A 239 -1.71 -23.07 -5.98
C ILE A 239 -1.24 -24.52 -6.11
N ALA A 240 -1.83 -25.30 -7.01
CA ALA A 240 -1.37 -26.67 -7.28
C ALA A 240 0.08 -26.70 -7.80
N ILE A 241 0.44 -25.78 -8.70
CA ILE A 241 1.83 -25.61 -9.17
C ILE A 241 2.77 -25.26 -8.01
N VAL A 242 2.35 -24.39 -7.09
CA VAL A 242 3.18 -24.06 -5.91
C VAL A 242 3.40 -25.29 -5.04
N GLU A 243 2.40 -26.15 -4.86
CA GLU A 243 2.53 -27.38 -4.07
C GLU A 243 3.47 -28.39 -4.70
N GLU A 244 3.46 -28.48 -6.02
CA GLU A 244 4.34 -29.36 -6.80
C GLU A 244 5.78 -28.82 -6.86
N VAL A 245 5.95 -27.54 -7.19
CA VAL A 245 7.25 -26.91 -7.46
C VAL A 245 7.98 -26.45 -6.19
N LEU A 246 7.23 -26.07 -5.15
CA LEU A 246 7.77 -25.59 -3.89
C LEU A 246 7.38 -26.49 -2.69
N PRO A 247 7.80 -27.77 -2.67
CA PRO A 247 7.35 -28.73 -1.66
C PRO A 247 7.98 -28.48 -0.28
N SER A 248 9.12 -27.77 -0.22
CA SER A 248 9.84 -27.49 1.03
C SER A 248 9.30 -26.24 1.72
N ARG A 249 9.02 -26.34 3.03
CA ARG A 249 8.52 -25.20 3.83
C ARG A 249 9.59 -24.15 4.15
N VAL A 250 10.88 -24.47 3.93
CA VAL A 250 12.05 -23.67 4.31
C VAL A 250 13.16 -23.84 3.27
N TYR A 251 13.69 -22.75 2.72
CA TYR A 251 14.80 -22.74 1.76
C TYR A 251 16.05 -22.07 2.38
N THR A 252 17.25 -22.66 2.22
CA THR A 252 18.52 -22.16 2.79
C THR A 252 19.42 -21.44 1.78
N LYS A 253 20.37 -20.66 2.30
CA LYS A 253 21.36 -19.86 1.55
C LYS A 253 22.22 -20.70 0.58
N ASP A 254 22.50 -21.97 0.89
CA ASP A 254 23.28 -22.86 0.01
C ASP A 254 22.54 -23.22 -1.30
N ASN A 255 21.20 -23.05 -1.33
CA ASN A 255 20.37 -23.18 -2.53
C ASN A 255 19.92 -21.82 -3.12
N ALA A 256 20.16 -20.68 -2.44
CA ALA A 256 19.65 -19.35 -2.81
C ALA A 256 20.74 -18.26 -2.86
N LEU A 257 22.01 -18.68 -2.94
CA LEU A 257 23.28 -17.97 -2.79
C LEU A 257 23.24 -16.45 -2.45
N SER A 258 23.55 -16.20 -1.18
CA SER A 258 24.25 -15.03 -0.64
C SER A 258 23.64 -13.65 -0.84
N LEU A 259 22.57 -13.35 -0.11
CA LEU A 259 22.42 -12.22 0.83
C LEU A 259 21.01 -12.25 1.45
N LEU A 260 20.94 -12.00 2.76
CA LEU A 260 19.75 -11.72 3.58
C LEU A 260 18.83 -12.91 3.94
N VAL A 261 18.68 -13.15 5.26
CA VAL A 261 17.86 -14.16 5.97
C VAL A 261 18.37 -15.61 5.94
N LYS A 262 18.34 -16.30 7.09
CA LYS A 262 18.77 -17.71 7.23
C LYS A 262 17.85 -18.69 6.49
N THR A 263 16.60 -18.31 6.22
CA THR A 263 15.54 -19.17 5.68
C THR A 263 14.48 -18.38 4.93
N PHE A 264 14.03 -18.83 3.74
CA PHE A 264 12.89 -18.26 2.99
C PHE A 264 11.65 -19.19 3.02
N LYS A 265 10.44 -18.63 3.12
CA LYS A 265 9.15 -19.37 3.11
C LYS A 265 8.37 -19.19 1.81
N LEU A 266 9.00 -19.56 0.70
CA LEU A 266 8.54 -19.26 -0.66
C LEU A 266 7.14 -19.82 -0.96
N ALA A 267 6.88 -21.08 -0.60
CA ALA A 267 5.59 -21.74 -0.86
C ALA A 267 4.44 -21.03 -0.16
N GLN A 268 4.63 -20.66 1.11
CA GLN A 268 3.63 -19.99 1.94
C GLN A 268 3.32 -18.60 1.39
N ARG A 269 4.36 -17.83 0.99
CA ARG A 269 4.15 -16.50 0.39
C ARG A 269 3.43 -16.59 -0.95
N ALA A 270 3.83 -17.52 -1.81
CA ALA A 270 3.18 -17.72 -3.11
C ALA A 270 1.71 -18.16 -2.96
N LYS A 271 1.43 -19.13 -2.07
CA LYS A 271 0.06 -19.55 -1.75
C LYS A 271 -0.79 -18.39 -1.26
N HIS A 272 -0.29 -17.62 -0.29
CA HIS A 272 -0.98 -16.42 0.19
C HIS A 272 -1.35 -15.49 -0.98
N VAL A 273 -0.38 -15.15 -1.83
CA VAL A 273 -0.58 -14.20 -2.94
C VAL A 273 -1.66 -14.70 -3.91
N TYR A 274 -1.59 -15.94 -4.38
CA TYR A 274 -2.59 -16.47 -5.32
C TYR A 274 -3.98 -16.59 -4.68
N MET A 275 -4.06 -17.07 -3.43
CA MET A 275 -5.33 -17.15 -2.70
C MET A 275 -5.96 -15.78 -2.47
N GLU A 276 -5.15 -14.79 -2.07
CA GLU A 276 -5.59 -13.43 -1.81
C GLU A 276 -6.04 -12.72 -3.09
N ALA A 277 -5.33 -12.91 -4.20
CA ALA A 277 -5.76 -12.39 -5.51
C ALA A 277 -7.13 -12.94 -5.92
N ASN A 278 -7.39 -14.24 -5.69
CA ASN A 278 -8.71 -14.81 -5.92
C ASN A 278 -9.77 -14.26 -4.95
N ARG A 279 -9.41 -14.01 -3.68
CA ARG A 279 -10.32 -13.36 -2.72
C ARG A 279 -10.72 -11.95 -3.15
N VAL A 280 -9.80 -11.15 -3.72
CA VAL A 280 -10.15 -9.83 -4.28
C VAL A 280 -11.20 -9.96 -5.38
N ARG A 281 -11.02 -10.91 -6.31
CA ARG A 281 -12.02 -11.19 -7.36
C ARG A 281 -13.36 -11.60 -6.76
N LEU A 282 -13.38 -12.53 -5.81
CA LEU A 282 -14.60 -12.99 -5.15
C LEU A 282 -15.29 -11.86 -4.36
N PHE A 283 -14.52 -11.00 -3.70
CA PHE A 283 -15.05 -9.86 -2.95
C PHE A 283 -15.71 -8.85 -3.87
N HIS A 284 -15.10 -8.57 -5.04
CA HIS A 284 -15.71 -7.73 -6.06
C HIS A 284 -17.06 -8.31 -6.55
N GLU A 285 -17.15 -9.61 -6.78
CA GLU A 285 -18.43 -10.25 -7.15
C GLU A 285 -19.45 -10.24 -6.00
N ALA A 286 -18.99 -10.35 -4.74
CA ALA A 286 -19.84 -10.19 -3.56
C ALA A 286 -20.40 -8.77 -3.44
N CYS A 287 -19.60 -7.73 -3.74
CA CYS A 287 -20.08 -6.35 -3.81
C CYS A 287 -21.18 -6.20 -4.88
N LYS A 288 -20.97 -6.73 -6.09
CA LYS A 288 -21.96 -6.65 -7.18
C LYS A 288 -23.28 -7.32 -6.84
N SER A 289 -23.23 -8.43 -6.11
CA SER A 289 -24.41 -9.21 -5.72
C SER A 289 -25.04 -8.74 -4.40
N GLY A 290 -24.48 -7.73 -3.72
CA GLY A 290 -24.98 -7.26 -2.43
C GLY A 290 -24.74 -8.23 -1.27
N ASN A 291 -23.88 -9.24 -1.44
CA ASN A 291 -23.70 -10.32 -0.47
C ASN A 291 -22.68 -9.94 0.62
N VAL A 292 -23.12 -9.11 1.57
CA VAL A 292 -22.27 -8.59 2.67
C VAL A 292 -21.77 -9.71 3.61
N LYS A 293 -22.51 -10.82 3.72
CA LYS A 293 -22.05 -11.98 4.50
C LYS A 293 -20.85 -12.66 3.84
N GLU A 294 -20.87 -12.83 2.52
CA GLU A 294 -19.73 -13.36 1.78
C GLU A 294 -18.54 -12.39 1.81
N MET A 295 -18.78 -11.08 1.72
CA MET A 295 -17.72 -10.07 1.94
C MET A 295 -17.04 -10.27 3.31
N GLY A 296 -17.83 -10.43 4.37
CA GLY A 296 -17.31 -10.67 5.73
C GLY A 296 -16.49 -11.97 5.84
N LYS A 297 -17.00 -13.07 5.28
CA LYS A 297 -16.27 -14.35 5.22
C LYS A 297 -14.93 -14.20 4.50
N LEU A 298 -14.91 -13.56 3.33
CA LEU A 298 -13.69 -13.34 2.55
C LEU A 298 -12.68 -12.46 3.30
N MET A 299 -13.13 -11.48 4.09
CA MET A 299 -12.27 -10.69 4.96
C MET A 299 -11.62 -11.55 6.05
N ASN A 300 -12.38 -12.43 6.70
CA ASN A 300 -11.84 -13.35 7.70
C ASN A 300 -10.82 -14.32 7.09
N ASP A 301 -11.13 -14.89 5.93
CA ASP A 301 -10.23 -15.79 5.19
C ASP A 301 -8.93 -15.06 4.79
N SER A 302 -9.02 -13.77 4.44
CA SER A 302 -7.85 -12.92 4.21
C SER A 302 -7.02 -12.74 5.46
N HIS A 303 -7.65 -12.43 6.62
CA HIS A 303 -6.93 -12.30 7.89
C HIS A 303 -6.18 -13.57 8.27
N THR A 304 -6.84 -14.73 8.23
CA THR A 304 -6.22 -16.03 8.51
C THR A 304 -5.03 -16.27 7.58
N SER A 305 -5.18 -15.97 6.28
CA SER A 305 -4.08 -16.10 5.33
C SER A 305 -2.92 -15.16 5.62
N CYS A 306 -3.17 -13.90 6.00
CA CYS A 306 -2.13 -12.96 6.42
C CYS A 306 -1.41 -13.43 7.70
N LYS A 307 -2.15 -14.00 8.66
CA LYS A 307 -1.60 -14.55 9.90
C LYS A 307 -0.76 -15.80 9.66
N GLU A 308 -1.31 -16.80 8.97
CA GLU A 308 -0.72 -18.14 8.90
C GLU A 308 0.22 -18.34 7.72
N LEU A 309 -0.15 -17.83 6.54
CA LEU A 309 0.64 -18.03 5.31
C LEU A 309 1.62 -16.88 5.07
N PHE A 310 1.20 -15.64 5.34
CA PHE A 310 2.06 -14.48 5.14
C PHE A 310 2.86 -14.08 6.37
N GLU A 311 2.41 -14.47 7.56
CA GLU A 311 3.04 -14.14 8.84
C GLU A 311 3.28 -12.63 8.96
N CYS A 312 2.24 -11.86 8.65
CA CYS A 312 2.19 -10.41 8.80
C CYS A 312 1.13 -9.91 9.79
N SER A 313 0.58 -10.78 10.65
CA SER A 313 -0.22 -10.33 11.80
C SER A 313 0.64 -10.18 13.07
N CYS A 314 0.01 -9.80 14.18
CA CYS A 314 0.57 -9.85 15.52
C CYS A 314 -0.54 -10.12 16.55
N ASP A 315 -0.16 -10.49 17.78
CA ASP A 315 -1.11 -10.83 18.85
C ASP A 315 -2.12 -9.71 19.14
N LYS A 316 -1.70 -8.44 19.04
CA LYS A 316 -2.59 -7.29 19.27
C LYS A 316 -3.60 -7.13 18.13
N LEU A 317 -3.17 -7.27 16.87
CA LEU A 317 -4.07 -7.26 15.71
C LEU A 317 -5.08 -8.40 15.79
N ASP A 318 -4.61 -9.61 16.12
CA ASP A 318 -5.46 -10.79 16.23
C ASP A 318 -6.54 -10.59 17.30
N LYS A 319 -6.17 -10.05 18.47
CA LYS A 319 -7.12 -9.69 19.54
C LYS A 319 -8.14 -8.64 19.08
N VAL A 320 -7.72 -7.63 18.33
CA VAL A 320 -8.64 -6.62 17.78
C VAL A 320 -9.62 -7.27 16.80
N VAL A 321 -9.15 -8.13 15.90
CA VAL A 321 -10.01 -8.84 14.95
C VAL A 321 -11.01 -9.74 15.68
N GLU A 322 -10.55 -10.53 16.65
CA GLU A 322 -11.43 -11.35 17.49
C GLU A 322 -12.48 -10.51 18.22
N ASN A 323 -12.08 -9.36 18.79
CA ASN A 323 -12.99 -8.47 19.49
C ASN A 323 -14.05 -7.88 18.55
N CYS A 324 -13.68 -7.49 17.33
CA CYS A 324 -14.62 -7.01 16.32
C CYS A 324 -15.67 -8.08 15.99
N LEU A 325 -15.24 -9.32 15.78
CA LEU A 325 -16.13 -10.44 15.47
C LEU A 325 -17.07 -10.76 16.64
N ARG A 326 -16.56 -10.78 17.89
CA ARG A 326 -17.40 -10.98 19.09
C ARG A 326 -18.46 -9.89 19.26
N ASN A 327 -18.19 -8.68 18.78
CA ASN A 327 -19.10 -7.54 18.84
C ASN A 327 -19.97 -7.38 17.58
N GLY A 328 -20.04 -8.42 16.74
CA GLY A 328 -21.01 -8.50 15.64
C GLY A 328 -20.49 -8.03 14.28
N ALA A 329 -19.18 -7.90 14.09
CA ALA A 329 -18.63 -7.73 12.74
C ALA A 329 -18.93 -8.98 11.90
N LEU A 330 -19.39 -8.78 10.67
CA LEU A 330 -19.57 -9.82 9.67
C LEU A 330 -18.22 -10.39 9.20
N GLY A 331 -17.19 -9.55 9.21
CA GLY A 331 -15.81 -9.93 8.98
C GLY A 331 -14.84 -8.86 9.45
N ALA A 332 -13.64 -9.26 9.87
CA ALA A 332 -12.61 -8.35 10.31
C ALA A 332 -11.23 -8.87 9.93
N ARG A 333 -10.31 -7.96 9.62
CA ARG A 333 -8.95 -8.30 9.22
C ARG A 333 -7.99 -7.15 9.46
N LEU A 334 -6.70 -7.45 9.53
CA LEU A 334 -5.65 -6.43 9.43
C LEU A 334 -5.76 -5.68 8.09
N THR A 335 -5.29 -4.44 8.06
CA THR A 335 -5.18 -3.64 6.82
C THR A 335 -3.81 -2.95 6.75
N GLY A 336 -3.35 -2.70 5.53
CA GLY A 336 -2.00 -2.21 5.28
C GLY A 336 -0.95 -3.32 5.37
N ALA A 337 0.23 -2.99 5.90
CA ALA A 337 1.36 -3.92 5.94
C ALA A 337 1.27 -4.98 7.05
N GLY A 338 0.42 -4.80 8.06
CA GLY A 338 0.38 -5.69 9.22
C GLY A 338 1.53 -5.45 10.22
N TRP A 339 1.89 -6.47 11.00
CA TRP A 339 2.84 -6.42 12.14
C TRP A 339 2.53 -5.29 13.16
N GLY A 340 1.26 -4.90 13.26
CA GLY A 340 0.79 -3.73 13.97
C GLY A 340 -0.16 -2.90 13.10
N GLY A 341 -0.45 -1.68 13.53
CA GLY A 341 -1.34 -0.75 12.85
C GLY A 341 -2.81 -1.10 13.06
N CYS A 342 -3.60 -1.01 11.99
CA CYS A 342 -5.05 -1.11 12.06
C CYS A 342 -5.62 -2.45 11.59
N ALA A 343 -6.81 -2.74 12.11
CA ALA A 343 -7.76 -3.65 11.51
C ALA A 343 -8.91 -2.86 10.87
N VAL A 344 -9.50 -3.46 9.85
CA VAL A 344 -10.77 -3.04 9.26
C VAL A 344 -11.83 -4.11 9.53
N ALA A 345 -12.99 -3.67 10.03
CA ALA A 345 -14.10 -4.54 10.37
C ALA A 345 -15.37 -4.11 9.64
N LEU A 346 -16.06 -5.07 9.04
CA LEU A 346 -17.30 -4.89 8.29
C LEU A 346 -18.48 -5.21 9.21
N PHE A 347 -19.36 -4.24 9.38
CA PHE A 347 -20.64 -4.36 10.08
C PHE A 347 -21.79 -4.18 9.10
N ASP A 348 -22.98 -4.58 9.54
CA ASP A 348 -24.20 -4.05 8.95
C ASP A 348 -24.30 -2.52 9.21
N THR A 349 -25.23 -1.83 8.55
CA THR A 349 -25.47 -0.39 8.71
C THR A 349 -25.67 0.11 10.14
N LYS A 350 -25.80 -0.78 11.13
CA LYS A 350 -25.96 -0.41 12.52
C LYS A 350 -24.59 -0.22 13.16
N GLN A 351 -24.23 1.05 13.40
CA GLN A 351 -23.10 1.38 14.28
C GLN A 351 -23.27 0.69 15.63
N ARG A 352 -22.17 0.14 16.12
CA ARG A 352 -22.08 -0.55 17.40
C ARG A 352 -21.32 0.33 18.39
N ASP A 353 -21.59 0.13 19.67
CA ASP A 353 -20.82 0.74 20.75
C ASP A 353 -19.47 0.01 20.87
N LEU A 354 -18.55 0.40 20.00
CA LEU A 354 -17.22 -0.14 19.84
C LEU A 354 -16.26 1.05 19.80
N GLU A 355 -15.17 0.98 20.56
CA GLU A 355 -14.10 1.96 20.47
C GLU A 355 -13.38 1.77 19.12
N VAL A 356 -13.64 2.69 18.20
CA VAL A 356 -13.04 2.71 16.86
C VAL A 356 -12.30 4.02 16.67
N LEU A 357 -11.28 4.04 15.80
CA LEU A 357 -10.67 5.30 15.40
C LEU A 357 -11.67 6.17 14.64
N PHE A 358 -12.37 5.54 13.68
CA PHE A 358 -13.45 6.15 12.93
C PHE A 358 -14.25 5.07 12.18
N TRP A 359 -15.50 5.43 11.86
CA TRP A 359 -16.31 4.74 10.88
C TRP A 359 -16.06 5.37 9.51
N SER A 360 -15.82 4.56 8.49
CA SER A 360 -15.45 5.04 7.16
C SER A 360 -16.47 4.66 6.10
N ARG A 361 -16.67 5.59 5.17
CA ARG A 361 -17.23 5.36 3.84
C ARG A 361 -16.16 5.74 2.80
N PRO A 362 -16.29 5.33 1.53
CA PRO A 362 -15.33 5.71 0.51
C PRO A 362 -15.28 7.22 0.29
N ALA A 363 -14.12 7.81 0.50
CA ALA A 363 -13.85 9.23 0.30
C ALA A 363 -13.30 9.53 -1.10
N GLY A 364 -13.18 10.82 -1.44
CA GLY A 364 -12.55 11.27 -2.68
C GLY A 364 -11.02 11.22 -2.62
N GLY A 365 -10.39 11.18 -3.79
CA GLY A 365 -8.93 11.29 -3.92
C GLY A 365 -8.42 12.73 -3.76
N ILE A 366 -7.11 12.87 -3.91
CA ILE A 366 -6.35 14.11 -3.74
C ILE A 366 -6.88 15.28 -4.56
N GLN A 367 -6.81 16.48 -3.98
CA GLN A 367 -7.25 17.73 -4.57
C GLN A 367 -6.18 18.82 -4.38
N LEU A 368 -6.14 19.77 -5.32
CA LEU A 368 -5.35 21.00 -5.20
C LEU A 368 -6.31 22.16 -4.94
N ILE A 369 -6.06 22.92 -3.88
CA ILE A 369 -6.79 24.14 -3.56
C ILE A 369 -5.81 25.30 -3.73
N LYS A 370 -6.17 26.27 -4.58
CA LYS A 370 -5.42 27.51 -4.72
C LYS A 370 -5.98 28.51 -3.70
N CYS A 371 -5.16 28.89 -2.73
CA CYS A 371 -5.49 29.86 -1.69
C CYS A 371 -5.20 31.29 -2.14
#